data_AF-A0A4R7RK62-F1
#
_entry.id   AF-A0A4R7RK62-F1
#
_cell.length_a   1.000
_cell.length_b   1.000
_cell.length_c   1.000
_cell.angle_alpha   90.00
_cell.angle_beta   90.00
_cell.angle_gamma   90.00
#
_symmetry.space_group_name_H-M   'P 1'
#
loop_
_entity.id
_entity.type
_entity.pdbx_description
1 polymer ?
#
loop_
_entity_poly.entity_id
_entity_poly.type
_entity_poly.pdbx_seq_one_letter_code
_entity_poly.pdbx_strand_id
1 'polypeptide(L)'
;MNRRHFLTAAATVPLSTWALPFDPEVISRLSLDGKPRSLSVRQGADVWLGYDLERATVFKAWQAPKAKTGLIKNGFMTRSAGTVWFEDTTNDQWTLQRGEKHLPLIIRYLGCTHVQDHIDLRWDLGHDGGVLKLYERIPLGAAPASDRVVRELRVESLDAGDAVVLPASIQKAWKLQTNQGDAKPALTSTALYRLTLP
;
A
#
# COMPACT_ATOMS: atom_id res chain seq x y z
N MET A 1 15.77 -5.85 68.60
CA MET A 1 15.75 -6.45 67.26
C MET A 1 14.39 -6.21 66.63
N ASN A 2 14.28 -5.35 65.61
CA ASN A 2 13.05 -5.16 64.83
C ASN A 2 13.45 -4.75 63.40
N ARG A 3 13.51 -5.73 62.48
CA ARG A 3 13.71 -5.48 61.05
C ARG A 3 12.36 -5.06 60.44
N ARG A 4 12.22 -3.78 60.11
CA ARG A 4 11.13 -3.30 59.25
C ARG A 4 11.48 -3.66 57.81
N HIS A 5 10.71 -4.59 57.24
CA HIS A 5 10.68 -4.82 55.79
C HIS A 5 10.07 -3.59 55.12
N PHE A 6 10.89 -2.83 54.39
CA PHE A 6 10.38 -1.88 53.42
C PHE A 6 9.97 -2.67 52.18
N LEU A 7 8.66 -2.78 51.97
CA LEU A 7 8.08 -3.16 50.69
C LEU A 7 8.33 -1.99 49.74
N THR A 8 9.34 -2.12 48.88
CA THR A 8 9.56 -1.20 47.76
C THR A 8 8.35 -1.32 46.84
N ALA A 9 7.54 -0.28 46.75
CA ALA A 9 6.47 -0.17 45.77
C ALA A 9 7.09 -0.36 44.38
N ALA A 10 6.61 -1.37 43.64
CA ALA A 10 6.97 -1.55 42.24
C ALA A 10 6.50 -0.30 41.48
N ALA A 11 7.46 0.48 40.98
CA ALA A 11 7.16 1.58 40.09
C ALA A 11 6.40 1.01 38.88
N THR A 12 5.14 1.41 38.73
CA THR A 12 4.36 1.14 37.53
C THR A 12 5.04 1.88 36.39
N VAL A 13 5.82 1.17 35.58
CA VAL A 13 6.36 1.72 34.34
C VAL A 13 5.14 2.04 33.47
N PRO A 14 4.88 3.31 33.13
CA PRO A 14 3.82 3.62 32.18
C PRO A 14 4.18 2.90 30.89
N LEU A 15 3.24 2.11 30.35
CA LEU A 15 3.35 1.59 28.99
C LEU A 15 3.58 2.81 28.11
N SER A 16 4.82 2.99 27.64
CA SER A 16 5.10 3.96 26.61
C SER A 16 4.12 3.68 25.49
N THR A 17 3.26 4.64 25.17
CA THR A 17 2.48 4.64 23.94
C THR A 17 3.49 4.53 22.81
N TRP A 18 3.78 3.31 22.37
CA TRP A 18 4.53 3.08 21.15
C TRP A 18 3.70 3.73 20.06
N ALA A 19 4.10 4.94 19.67
CA ALA A 19 3.50 5.64 18.56
C ALA A 19 3.62 4.69 17.36
N LEU A 20 2.49 4.31 16.78
CA LEU A 20 2.49 3.53 15.55
C LEU A 20 3.31 4.30 14.52
N PRO A 21 4.00 3.62 13.58
CA PRO A 21 4.74 4.29 12.52
C PRO A 21 3.80 4.98 11.49
N PHE A 22 2.51 5.08 11.79
CA PHE A 22 1.47 5.68 10.98
C PHE A 22 0.31 6.20 11.82
N ASP A 23 -0.47 7.11 11.24
CA ASP A 23 -1.71 7.60 11.80
C ASP A 23 -2.85 6.60 11.51
N PRO A 24 -3.53 6.04 12.52
CA PRO A 24 -4.61 5.07 12.33
C PRO A 24 -5.86 5.64 11.62
N GLU A 25 -6.02 6.97 11.57
CA GLU A 25 -7.10 7.63 10.84
C GLU A 25 -6.81 7.74 9.33
N VAL A 26 -5.53 7.70 8.95
CA VAL A 26 -5.06 7.72 7.55
C VAL A 26 -4.80 6.31 7.04
N ILE A 27 -4.23 5.46 7.89
CA ILE A 27 -3.90 4.06 7.57
C ILE A 27 -4.59 3.13 8.54
N SER A 28 -5.40 2.22 8.01
CA SER A 28 -6.12 1.24 8.82
C SER A 28 -5.81 -0.18 8.34
N ARG A 29 -5.16 -0.98 9.21
CA ARG A 29 -4.89 -2.42 9.01
C ARG A 29 -6.07 -3.24 9.55
N LEU A 30 -6.73 -3.98 8.68
CA LEU A 30 -8.00 -4.64 9.01
C LEU A 30 -8.36 -5.71 7.96
N SER A 31 -9.46 -6.41 8.17
CA SER A 31 -10.14 -7.18 7.12
C SER A 31 -11.16 -6.26 6.43
N LEU A 32 -10.91 -5.90 5.17
CA LEU A 32 -11.71 -4.96 4.40
C LEU A 32 -12.51 -5.70 3.32
N ASP A 33 -13.83 -5.50 3.26
CA ASP A 33 -14.67 -6.05 2.20
C ASP A 33 -14.49 -7.56 1.96
N GLY A 34 -14.23 -8.32 3.03
CA GLY A 34 -13.98 -9.76 2.94
C GLY A 34 -12.55 -10.16 2.59
N LYS A 35 -11.65 -9.21 2.29
CA LYS A 35 -10.21 -9.45 2.11
C LYS A 35 -9.50 -9.48 3.48
N PRO A 36 -8.99 -10.63 3.94
CA PRO A 36 -8.10 -10.66 5.10
C PRO A 36 -6.76 -10.01 4.76
N ARG A 37 -5.95 -9.70 5.79
CA ARG A 37 -4.60 -9.10 5.63
C ARG A 37 -4.60 -7.90 4.68
N SER A 38 -5.59 -7.02 4.85
CA SER A 38 -5.73 -5.83 4.02
C SER A 38 -5.27 -4.56 4.74
N LEU A 39 -5.00 -3.54 3.95
CA LEU A 39 -4.67 -2.20 4.42
C LEU A 39 -5.58 -1.21 3.69
N SER A 40 -6.09 -0.23 4.41
CA SER A 40 -6.73 0.93 3.81
C SER A 40 -5.86 2.16 4.03
N VAL A 41 -5.65 2.94 2.97
CA VAL A 41 -4.89 4.20 3.01
C VAL A 41 -5.77 5.31 2.44
N ARG A 42 -5.87 6.43 3.16
CA ARG A 42 -6.58 7.63 2.70
C ARG A 42 -5.62 8.54 1.92
N GLN A 43 -6.08 9.01 0.76
CA GLN A 43 -5.44 10.05 -0.05
C GLN A 43 -6.35 11.28 -0.07
N GLY A 44 -5.83 12.45 0.28
CA GLY A 44 -6.65 13.65 0.46
C GLY A 44 -7.68 13.50 1.59
N ALA A 45 -8.86 14.10 1.39
CA ALA A 45 -9.89 14.16 2.43
C ALA A 45 -10.81 12.93 2.45
N ASP A 46 -11.13 12.39 1.26
CA ASP A 46 -12.23 11.44 1.09
C ASP A 46 -11.90 10.27 0.15
N VAL A 47 -10.72 10.22 -0.47
CA VAL A 47 -10.33 9.12 -1.34
C VAL A 47 -9.63 8.03 -0.53
N TRP A 48 -10.00 6.78 -0.77
CA TRP A 48 -9.44 5.63 -0.09
C TRP A 48 -8.96 4.57 -1.06
N LEU A 49 -7.88 3.90 -0.66
CA LEU A 49 -7.25 2.79 -1.36
C LEU A 49 -7.22 1.58 -0.45
N GLY A 50 -7.85 0.50 -0.87
CA GLY A 50 -7.81 -0.81 -0.23
C GLY A 50 -6.77 -1.68 -0.90
N TYR A 51 -5.79 -2.13 -0.13
CA TYR A 51 -4.69 -2.98 -0.58
C TYR A 51 -4.86 -4.42 -0.11
N ASP A 52 -4.52 -5.33 -1.03
CA ASP A 52 -4.25 -6.73 -0.72
C ASP A 52 -2.75 -6.85 -0.42
N LEU A 53 -2.40 -7.06 0.85
CA LEU A 53 -1.00 -7.09 1.27
C LEU A 53 -0.28 -8.36 0.81
N GLU A 54 -1.01 -9.41 0.45
CA GLU A 54 -0.43 -10.64 -0.08
C GLU A 54 -0.14 -10.55 -1.58
N ARG A 55 -0.72 -9.57 -2.27
CA ARG A 55 -0.54 -9.38 -3.72
C ARG A 55 0.19 -8.10 -4.10
N ALA A 56 0.42 -7.20 -3.14
CA ALA A 56 0.97 -5.87 -3.40
C ALA A 56 0.15 -5.12 -4.46
N THR A 57 -1.19 -5.19 -4.37
CA THR A 57 -2.11 -4.51 -5.29
C THR A 57 -3.14 -3.71 -4.53
N VAL A 58 -3.61 -2.63 -5.15
CA VAL A 58 -4.89 -2.02 -4.78
C VAL A 58 -5.96 -2.94 -5.31
N PHE A 59 -6.83 -3.46 -4.43
CA PHE A 59 -8.02 -4.20 -4.85
C PHE A 59 -9.25 -3.31 -4.92
N LYS A 60 -9.21 -2.11 -4.33
CA LYS A 60 -10.34 -1.17 -4.38
C LYS A 60 -9.89 0.27 -4.24
N ALA A 61 -10.47 1.16 -5.03
CA ALA A 61 -10.38 2.60 -4.82
C ALA A 61 -11.79 3.20 -4.78
N TRP A 62 -12.06 4.04 -3.80
CA TRP A 62 -13.38 4.64 -3.63
C TRP A 62 -13.32 6.03 -3.00
N GLN A 63 -14.37 6.80 -3.22
CA GLN A 63 -14.60 8.07 -2.56
C GLN A 63 -15.62 7.89 -1.43
N ALA A 64 -15.25 8.30 -0.22
CA ALA A 64 -16.12 8.32 0.94
C ALA A 64 -17.29 9.30 0.75
N PRO A 65 -18.47 9.04 1.34
CA PRO A 65 -19.53 10.03 1.40
C PRO A 65 -19.05 11.27 2.15
N LYS A 66 -19.59 12.44 1.77
CA LYS A 66 -19.29 13.71 2.44
C LYS A 66 -19.45 13.58 3.96
N ALA A 67 -18.44 14.06 4.70
CA ALA A 67 -18.38 14.05 6.16
C ALA A 67 -18.45 12.65 6.82
N LYS A 68 -18.15 11.57 6.08
CA LYS A 68 -18.03 10.21 6.63
C LYS A 68 -16.62 9.66 6.41
N THR A 69 -16.23 8.69 7.24
CA THR A 69 -14.90 8.08 7.23
C THR A 69 -14.62 7.21 6.00
N GLY A 70 -15.64 6.78 5.25
CA GLY A 70 -15.49 5.84 4.14
C GLY A 70 -15.25 4.38 4.55
N LEU A 71 -15.10 4.12 5.86
CA LEU A 71 -14.91 2.79 6.45
C LEU A 71 -15.97 2.55 7.54
N ILE A 72 -16.74 1.48 7.40
CA ILE A 72 -17.77 1.07 8.37
C ILE A 72 -17.29 -0.20 9.06
N LYS A 73 -17.03 -0.12 10.37
CA LYS A 73 -16.64 -1.26 11.20
C LYS A 73 -17.89 -1.94 11.78
N ASN A 74 -17.99 -3.26 11.62
CA ASN A 74 -19.01 -4.10 12.23
C ASN A 74 -18.36 -5.37 12.79
N GLY A 75 -18.15 -5.41 14.11
CA GLY A 75 -17.37 -6.47 14.76
C GLY A 75 -15.92 -6.51 14.24
N PHE A 76 -15.47 -7.70 13.83
CA PHE A 76 -14.13 -7.91 13.27
C PHE A 76 -14.02 -7.59 11.77
N MET A 77 -15.11 -7.18 11.14
CA MET A 77 -15.17 -6.90 9.72
C MET A 77 -15.28 -5.40 9.48
N THR A 78 -14.55 -4.91 8.48
CA THR A 78 -14.72 -3.54 7.99
C THR A 78 -15.19 -3.58 6.55
N ARG A 79 -16.10 -2.68 6.21
CA ARG A 79 -16.59 -2.49 4.84
C ARG A 79 -16.25 -1.09 4.34
N SER A 80 -15.91 -0.98 3.06
CA SER A 80 -15.84 0.32 2.39
C SER A 80 -17.26 0.88 2.23
N ALA A 81 -17.36 2.21 2.22
CA ALA A 81 -18.61 2.92 1.99
C ALA A 81 -18.35 4.13 1.11
N GLY A 82 -19.19 4.31 0.09
CA GLY A 82 -19.12 5.43 -0.84
C GLY A 82 -19.15 5.00 -2.30
N THR A 83 -18.63 5.85 -3.18
CA THR A 83 -18.60 5.62 -4.62
C THR A 83 -17.34 4.87 -5.01
N VAL A 84 -17.51 3.64 -5.51
CA VAL A 84 -16.39 2.82 -6.00
C VAL A 84 -15.94 3.33 -7.37
N TRP A 85 -14.65 3.57 -7.51
CA TRP A 85 -14.01 3.95 -8.78
C TRP A 85 -13.25 2.81 -9.42
N PHE A 86 -12.76 1.88 -8.60
CA PHE A 86 -12.03 0.70 -9.04
C PHE A 86 -12.28 -0.44 -8.06
N GLU A 87 -12.44 -1.66 -8.57
CA GLU A 87 -12.48 -2.89 -7.79
C GLU A 87 -11.85 -4.02 -8.60
N ASP A 88 -10.89 -4.71 -8.00
CA ASP A 88 -10.22 -5.87 -8.56
C ASP A 88 -10.68 -7.14 -7.85
N THR A 89 -11.37 -7.99 -8.59
CA THR A 89 -11.81 -9.32 -8.14
C THR A 89 -10.98 -10.45 -8.75
N THR A 90 -9.95 -10.12 -9.54
CA THR A 90 -9.10 -11.10 -10.24
C THR A 90 -8.02 -11.64 -9.30
N ASN A 91 -7.25 -12.61 -9.80
CA ASN A 91 -6.07 -13.15 -9.13
C ASN A 91 -4.79 -12.88 -9.93
N ASP A 92 -4.79 -11.79 -10.70
CA ASP A 92 -3.66 -11.41 -11.52
C ASP A 92 -2.43 -11.11 -10.65
N GLN A 93 -1.25 -11.48 -11.17
CA GLN A 93 0.01 -11.40 -10.43
C GLN A 93 1.00 -10.46 -11.11
N TRP A 94 1.90 -9.93 -10.31
CA TRP A 94 3.09 -9.26 -10.81
C TRP A 94 3.99 -10.26 -11.52
N THR A 95 4.60 -9.86 -12.63
CA THR A 95 5.57 -10.71 -13.35
C THR A 95 6.87 -9.97 -13.62
N LEU A 96 7.98 -10.69 -13.56
CA LEU A 96 9.28 -10.24 -14.04
C LEU A 96 9.46 -10.75 -15.48
N GLN A 97 9.61 -9.82 -16.40
CA GLN A 97 10.02 -10.11 -17.77
C GLN A 97 11.55 -10.06 -17.87
N ARG A 98 12.15 -11.16 -18.33
CA ARG A 98 13.59 -11.31 -18.58
C ARG A 98 13.79 -11.91 -19.97
N GLY A 99 14.14 -11.05 -20.93
CA GLY A 99 14.09 -11.39 -22.35
C GLY A 99 12.67 -11.79 -22.76
N GLU A 100 12.51 -13.02 -23.26
CA GLU A 100 11.20 -13.57 -23.68
C GLU A 100 10.44 -14.29 -22.56
N LYS A 101 11.05 -14.47 -21.38
CA LYS A 101 10.43 -15.19 -20.26
C LYS A 101 9.65 -14.26 -19.37
N HIS A 102 8.49 -14.73 -18.91
CA HIS A 102 7.70 -14.11 -17.84
C HIS A 102 7.71 -15.01 -16.62
N LEU A 103 8.22 -14.49 -15.51
CA LEU A 103 8.34 -15.21 -14.23
C LEU A 103 7.34 -14.61 -13.24
N PRO A 104 6.49 -15.41 -12.60
CA PRO A 104 5.61 -14.91 -11.54
C PRO A 104 6.44 -14.46 -10.34
N LEU A 105 6.01 -13.37 -9.68
CA LEU A 105 6.68 -12.83 -8.50
C LEU A 105 5.97 -13.25 -7.21
N ILE A 106 6.77 -13.66 -6.22
CA ILE A 106 6.28 -14.01 -4.88
C ILE A 106 6.34 -12.77 -3.99
N ILE A 107 5.20 -12.35 -3.47
CA ILE A 107 5.07 -11.09 -2.73
C ILE A 107 5.24 -11.30 -1.22
N ARG A 108 6.00 -10.41 -0.58
CA ARG A 108 6.06 -10.30 0.88
C ARG A 108 5.98 -8.85 1.30
N TYR A 109 4.92 -8.50 2.02
CA TYR A 109 4.77 -7.17 2.61
C TYR A 109 5.76 -6.93 3.76
N LEU A 110 6.44 -5.78 3.73
CA LEU A 110 7.45 -5.38 4.70
C LEU A 110 6.97 -4.29 5.66
N GLY A 111 5.87 -3.60 5.34
CA GLY A 111 5.29 -2.61 6.22
C GLY A 111 4.90 -1.31 5.53
N CYS A 112 4.39 -0.39 6.35
CA CYS A 112 4.05 0.96 5.96
C CYS A 112 4.65 1.96 6.93
N THR A 113 4.93 3.16 6.45
CA THR A 113 5.45 4.26 7.28
C THR A 113 4.82 5.57 6.79
N HIS A 114 4.41 6.41 7.73
CA HIS A 114 3.95 7.75 7.44
C HIS A 114 5.17 8.68 7.36
N VAL A 115 5.33 9.33 6.21
CA VAL A 115 6.32 10.37 5.94
C VAL A 115 5.57 11.69 5.73
N GLN A 116 6.20 12.82 6.06
CA GLN A 116 5.55 14.13 6.18
C GLN A 116 4.46 14.46 5.12
N ASP A 117 4.67 14.11 3.85
CA ASP A 117 3.78 14.38 2.73
C ASP A 117 3.22 13.13 2.02
N HIS A 118 3.62 11.92 2.44
CA HIS A 118 3.20 10.66 1.80
C HIS A 118 3.23 9.47 2.75
N ILE A 119 2.52 8.41 2.37
CA ILE A 119 2.68 7.09 2.96
C ILE A 119 3.64 6.27 2.10
N ASP A 120 4.64 5.69 2.74
CA ASP A 120 5.52 4.68 2.14
C ASP A 120 4.97 3.27 2.42
N LEU A 121 4.82 2.47 1.37
CA LEU A 121 4.59 1.03 1.45
C LEU A 121 5.78 0.28 0.84
N ARG A 122 6.14 -0.86 1.44
CA ARG A 122 7.30 -1.65 1.03
C ARG A 122 6.98 -3.13 0.89
N TRP A 123 7.49 -3.75 -0.17
CA TRP A 123 7.40 -5.20 -0.43
C TRP A 123 8.70 -5.76 -0.97
N ASP A 124 8.91 -7.04 -0.70
CA ASP A 124 9.82 -7.91 -1.45
C ASP A 124 9.04 -8.60 -2.57
N LEU A 125 9.66 -8.70 -3.74
CA LEU A 125 9.18 -9.49 -4.89
C LEU A 125 10.24 -10.55 -5.21
N GLY A 126 10.00 -11.77 -4.74
CA GLY A 126 10.89 -12.90 -4.93
C GLY A 126 10.70 -13.57 -6.29
N HIS A 127 11.80 -14.04 -6.85
CA HIS A 127 11.87 -14.93 -8.02
C HIS A 127 13.06 -15.89 -7.86
N ASP A 128 13.21 -16.87 -8.75
CA ASP A 128 14.26 -17.89 -8.66
C ASP A 128 15.70 -17.34 -8.60
N GLY A 129 15.91 -16.12 -9.09
CA GLY A 129 17.22 -15.46 -9.14
C GLY A 129 17.51 -14.48 -8.00
N GLY A 130 16.55 -14.21 -7.12
CA GLY A 130 16.73 -13.21 -6.06
C GLY A 130 15.44 -12.51 -5.62
N VAL A 131 15.63 -11.32 -5.06
CA VAL A 131 14.55 -10.50 -4.51
C VAL A 131 14.68 -9.07 -5.01
N LEU A 132 13.63 -8.59 -5.68
CA LEU A 132 13.45 -7.19 -6.00
C LEU A 132 12.80 -6.47 -4.81
N LYS A 133 13.01 -5.16 -4.70
CA LYS A 133 12.34 -4.33 -3.68
C LYS A 133 11.35 -3.40 -4.37
N LEU A 134 10.06 -3.48 -4.02
CA LEU A 134 9.05 -2.52 -4.46
C LEU A 134 8.79 -1.51 -3.35
N TYR A 135 8.88 -0.24 -3.73
CA TYR A 135 8.50 0.90 -2.93
C TYR A 135 7.30 1.56 -3.60
N GLU A 136 6.29 1.88 -2.81
CA GLU A 136 5.15 2.68 -3.26
C GLU A 136 4.96 3.89 -2.36
N ARG A 137 4.78 5.06 -2.97
CA ARG A 137 4.42 6.31 -2.31
C ARG A 137 2.99 6.66 -2.62
N ILE A 138 2.24 7.00 -1.58
CA ILE A 138 0.87 7.51 -1.69
C ILE A 138 0.88 8.93 -1.13
N PRO A 139 0.82 9.97 -1.97
CA PRO A 139 0.71 11.34 -1.49
C PRO A 139 -0.49 11.51 -0.54
N LEU A 140 -0.29 12.23 0.56
CA LEU A 140 -1.36 12.55 1.52
C LEU A 140 -2.31 13.62 0.98
N GLY A 141 -1.80 14.48 0.08
CA GLY A 141 -2.61 15.47 -0.63
C GLY A 141 -3.60 14.83 -1.59
N ALA A 142 -4.62 15.60 -1.98
CA ALA A 142 -5.56 15.17 -3.01
C ALA A 142 -4.82 14.95 -4.35
N ALA A 143 -5.30 13.97 -5.12
CA ALA A 143 -4.87 13.79 -6.50
C ALA A 143 -5.20 15.06 -7.35
N PRO A 144 -4.42 15.37 -8.40
CA PRO A 144 -4.77 16.43 -9.34
C PRO A 144 -6.14 16.17 -9.97
N ALA A 145 -6.88 17.20 -10.36
CA ALA A 145 -8.24 17.06 -10.89
C ALA A 145 -8.38 16.15 -12.13
N SER A 146 -7.28 15.91 -12.86
CA SER A 146 -7.22 14.99 -13.99
C SER A 146 -7.20 13.50 -13.59
N ASP A 147 -6.93 13.21 -12.31
CA ASP A 147 -6.75 11.87 -11.78
C ASP A 147 -7.57 11.70 -10.49
N ARG A 148 -8.23 10.57 -10.34
CA ARG A 148 -8.94 10.22 -9.10
C ARG A 148 -7.98 9.78 -8.00
N VAL A 149 -6.89 9.13 -8.39
CA VAL A 149 -5.86 8.61 -7.48
C VAL A 149 -4.48 8.79 -8.11
N VAL A 150 -3.49 9.12 -7.29
CA VAL A 150 -2.07 9.07 -7.66
C VAL A 150 -1.27 8.21 -6.69
N ARG A 151 -0.43 7.35 -7.24
CA ARG A 151 0.56 6.55 -6.51
C ARG A 151 1.87 6.62 -7.26
N GLU A 152 2.99 6.42 -6.59
CA GLU A 152 4.30 6.40 -7.24
C GLU A 152 5.01 5.10 -6.90
N LEU A 153 5.54 4.42 -7.90
CA LEU A 153 6.18 3.11 -7.79
C LEU A 153 7.65 3.21 -8.13
N ARG A 154 8.47 2.51 -7.37
CA ARG A 154 9.90 2.34 -7.65
C ARG A 154 10.30 0.92 -7.35
N VAL A 155 11.05 0.30 -8.25
CA VAL A 155 11.65 -1.01 -8.04
C VAL A 155 13.16 -0.89 -7.93
N GLU A 156 13.78 -1.59 -6.98
CA GLU A 156 15.24 -1.71 -6.86
C GLU A 156 15.69 -3.15 -7.14
N SER A 157 16.98 -3.30 -7.41
CA SER A 157 17.65 -4.58 -7.76
C SER A 157 17.18 -5.20 -9.07
N LEU A 158 16.66 -4.39 -10.00
CA LEU A 158 16.30 -4.83 -11.34
C LEU A 158 17.54 -4.87 -12.26
N ASP A 159 17.78 -6.00 -12.91
CA ASP A 159 18.89 -6.15 -13.87
C ASP A 159 18.63 -5.32 -15.14
N ALA A 160 19.70 -4.95 -15.84
CA ALA A 160 19.59 -4.22 -17.11
C ALA A 160 18.83 -5.07 -18.16
N GLY A 161 17.76 -4.51 -18.72
CA GLY A 161 16.92 -5.17 -19.72
C GLY A 161 15.75 -5.98 -19.14
N ASP A 162 15.69 -6.15 -17.82
CA ASP A 162 14.53 -6.73 -17.15
C ASP A 162 13.40 -5.69 -16.99
N ALA A 163 12.16 -6.17 -16.84
CA ALA A 163 11.00 -5.33 -16.57
C ALA A 163 10.05 -5.97 -15.56
N VAL A 164 9.54 -5.20 -14.62
CA VAL A 164 8.45 -5.62 -13.72
C VAL A 164 7.12 -5.16 -14.29
N VAL A 165 6.31 -6.13 -14.70
CA VAL A 165 5.00 -5.93 -15.31
C VAL A 165 3.93 -6.02 -14.22
N LEU A 166 3.07 -4.99 -14.18
CA LEU A 166 1.96 -4.91 -13.23
C LEU A 166 0.91 -6.00 -13.53
N PRO A 167 0.08 -6.40 -12.55
CA PRO A 167 -1.07 -7.27 -12.80
C PRO A 167 -1.98 -6.72 -13.91
N ALA A 168 -2.55 -7.60 -14.74
CA ALA A 168 -3.29 -7.18 -15.94
C ALA A 168 -4.55 -6.35 -15.60
N SER A 169 -5.25 -6.68 -14.52
CA SER A 169 -6.34 -5.88 -13.94
C SER A 169 -5.93 -4.42 -13.68
N ILE A 170 -4.72 -4.22 -13.14
CA ILE A 170 -4.16 -2.90 -12.85
C ILE A 170 -3.78 -2.20 -14.15
N GLN A 171 -3.09 -2.88 -15.08
CA GLN A 171 -2.73 -2.30 -16.38
C GLN A 171 -3.94 -1.81 -17.18
N LYS A 172 -5.09 -2.49 -17.04
CA LYS A 172 -6.32 -2.13 -17.75
C LYS A 172 -6.97 -0.85 -17.23
N ALA A 173 -6.89 -0.60 -15.92
CA ALA A 173 -7.59 0.51 -15.27
C ALA A 173 -6.69 1.69 -14.92
N TRP A 174 -5.38 1.46 -14.75
CA TRP A 174 -4.43 2.44 -14.27
C TRP A 174 -3.39 2.79 -15.33
N LYS A 175 -2.98 4.05 -15.36
CA LYS A 175 -1.95 4.56 -16.26
C LYS A 175 -0.61 4.61 -15.55
N LEU A 176 0.35 3.84 -16.03
CA LEU A 176 1.73 3.90 -15.58
C LEU A 176 2.53 4.86 -16.48
N GLN A 177 3.21 5.82 -15.88
CA GLN A 177 3.96 6.87 -16.57
C GLN A 177 5.31 7.11 -15.89
N THR A 178 6.29 7.64 -16.63
CA THR A 178 7.50 8.21 -16.03
C THR A 178 7.19 9.55 -15.36
N ASN A 179 8.14 10.11 -14.61
CA ASN A 179 8.05 11.47 -14.08
C ASN A 179 7.92 12.55 -15.18
N GLN A 180 8.33 12.26 -16.43
CA GLN A 180 8.10 13.14 -17.57
C GLN A 180 6.69 13.01 -18.18
N GLY A 181 5.88 12.05 -17.72
CA GLY A 181 4.54 11.79 -18.24
C GLY A 181 4.47 10.76 -19.38
N ASP A 182 5.59 10.14 -19.75
CA ASP A 182 5.61 9.13 -20.82
C ASP A 182 4.94 7.85 -20.34
N ALA A 183 3.92 7.37 -21.06
CA ALA A 183 3.28 6.10 -20.75
C ALA A 183 4.27 4.92 -20.85
N LYS A 184 4.20 4.00 -19.89
CA LYS A 184 5.05 2.81 -19.84
C LYS A 184 4.21 1.56 -19.57
N PRO A 185 4.53 0.43 -20.23
CA PRO A 185 3.84 -0.83 -19.97
C PRO A 185 4.33 -1.54 -18.69
N ALA A 186 5.52 -1.17 -18.19
CA ALA A 186 6.19 -1.84 -17.07
C ALA A 186 7.18 -0.91 -16.36
N LEU A 187 7.64 -1.31 -15.17
CA LEU A 187 8.76 -0.69 -14.47
C LEU A 187 10.07 -1.28 -15.02
N THR A 188 10.94 -0.44 -15.57
CA THR A 188 12.15 -0.88 -16.32
C THR A 188 13.44 -0.28 -15.77
N SER A 189 13.37 0.42 -14.64
CA SER A 189 14.51 1.09 -14.02
C SER A 189 14.24 1.37 -12.55
N THR A 190 15.25 1.88 -11.85
CA THR A 190 15.15 2.36 -10.46
C THR A 190 14.56 3.77 -10.35
N ALA A 191 14.14 4.37 -11.46
CA ALA A 191 13.43 5.64 -11.45
C ALA A 191 12.05 5.48 -10.78
N LEU A 192 11.50 6.61 -10.36
CA LEU A 192 10.13 6.68 -9.87
C LEU A 192 9.17 6.73 -11.06
N TYR A 193 8.10 5.95 -11.00
CA TYR A 193 7.03 5.92 -11.98
C TYR A 193 5.73 6.37 -11.32
N ARG A 194 4.93 7.18 -12.00
CA ARG A 194 3.61 7.58 -11.55
C ARG A 194 2.57 6.57 -12.03
N LEU A 195 1.70 6.12 -11.14
CA LEU A 195 0.59 5.23 -11.43
C LEU A 195 -0.72 5.92 -11.04
N THR A 196 -1.55 6.29 -12.02
CA THR A 196 -2.79 7.03 -11.78
C THR A 196 -4.04 6.28 -12.17
N LEU A 197 -5.12 6.52 -11.43
CA LEU A 197 -6.48 6.12 -11.81
C LEU A 197 -7.17 7.37 -12.39
N PRO A 198 -7.53 7.40 -13.68
CA PRO A 198 -8.24 8.53 -14.28
C PRO A 198 -9.71 8.64 -13.80
#